data_AF-A0AAN6RQG1-F1
#
_entry.id   AF-A0AAN6RQG1-F1
#
_cell.length_a   1.000
_cell.length_b   1.000
_cell.length_c   1.000
_cell.angle_alpha   90.00
_cell.angle_beta   90.00
_cell.angle_gamma   90.00
#
_symmetry.space_group_name_H-M   'P 1'
#
loop_
_entity.id
_entity.type
_entity.pdbx_description
1 polymer ?
#
loop_
_entity_poly.entity_id
_entity_poly.type
_entity_poly.pdbx_seq_one_letter_code
_entity_poly.pdbx_strand_id
1 'polypeptide(L)'
;MSPPSDHSAPGSPSSRLAAAIAKLKAMARRAHVARVPYDDDESEQYRTFRRAISNVLSTELALSTFAQIVDGLPTADIAFDRRFHGLDNDHPVDEHEELCPGVMEWTREIRDQFNPSILMFDPTLIKAYRRAIPGSRVFKVRFLELVAVSVHQLAALLFNLGVYMHTGGPEDVERVTQYQGPPLAPGLAVCIPEVTLFNHHGYLDDDIYPEGAADVAGYWAEDPEERAPIDPPNAWFNSSRRMVTNRYYQLLDHLQDAMVDFFLAEDPARVPCPLPVLGDKSNGVRVDFWDAILHRFICRDPWECKPPSEATVEFWARRPQNELDYPEHRAVLDAVTARFGDGLGMSPNEKEGGSHVEVPSQGGSKLPGNE
;
A
#
# COMPACT_ATOMS: atom_id res chain seq x y z
N MET A 1 9.17 -17.04 -41.68
CA MET A 1 10.14 -17.39 -40.63
C MET A 1 9.34 -17.53 -39.35
N SER A 2 9.21 -18.74 -38.83
CA SER A 2 8.52 -19.01 -37.56
C SER A 2 9.31 -18.38 -36.40
N PRO A 3 8.66 -17.90 -35.33
CA PRO A 3 9.39 -17.43 -34.16
C PRO A 3 10.12 -18.60 -33.50
N PRO A 4 11.29 -18.37 -32.87
CA PRO A 4 12.00 -19.43 -32.18
C PRO A 4 11.15 -19.89 -31.00
N SER A 5 10.85 -21.19 -30.95
CA SER A 5 10.23 -21.81 -29.79
C SER A 5 11.23 -21.77 -28.63
N ASP A 6 10.90 -20.96 -27.62
CA ASP A 6 11.70 -20.80 -26.41
C ASP A 6 11.52 -22.05 -25.51
N HIS A 7 12.17 -23.14 -25.90
CA HIS A 7 12.26 -24.35 -25.10
C HIS A 7 13.35 -24.15 -24.05
N SER A 8 13.04 -23.42 -22.99
CA SER A 8 13.88 -23.34 -21.81
C SER A 8 14.08 -24.75 -21.22
N ALA A 9 15.34 -25.17 -21.06
CA ALA A 9 15.69 -26.50 -20.58
C ALA A 9 15.12 -26.74 -19.16
N PRO A 10 14.61 -27.96 -18.86
CA PRO A 10 14.11 -28.30 -17.53
C PRO A 10 15.22 -28.15 -16.49
N GLY A 11 15.01 -27.30 -15.48
CA GLY A 11 15.98 -26.98 -14.42
C GLY A 11 16.69 -25.64 -14.56
N SER A 12 16.54 -24.94 -15.70
CA SER A 12 17.01 -23.55 -15.87
C SER A 12 16.38 -22.60 -14.84
N PRO A 13 17.05 -21.49 -14.47
CA PRO A 13 16.48 -20.47 -13.58
C PRO A 13 15.09 -19.99 -14.01
N SER A 14 14.88 -19.75 -15.31
CA SER A 14 13.59 -19.36 -15.87
C SER A 14 12.52 -20.45 -15.69
N SER A 15 12.86 -21.72 -15.90
CA SER A 15 11.92 -22.84 -15.66
C SER A 15 11.55 -23.01 -14.18
N ARG A 16 12.49 -22.72 -13.27
CA ARG A 16 12.25 -22.75 -11.81
C ARG A 16 11.34 -21.60 -11.37
N LEU A 17 11.55 -20.40 -11.90
CA LEU A 17 10.69 -19.25 -11.64
C LEU A 17 9.26 -19.50 -12.15
N ALA A 18 9.12 -20.00 -13.39
CA ALA A 18 7.81 -20.34 -13.95
C ALA A 18 7.07 -21.40 -13.11
N ALA A 19 7.77 -22.43 -12.64
CA ALA A 19 7.20 -23.43 -11.74
C ALA A 19 6.80 -22.85 -10.37
N ALA A 20 7.60 -21.94 -9.81
CA ALA A 20 7.26 -21.23 -8.58
C ALA A 20 6.00 -20.37 -8.75
N ILE A 21 5.90 -19.59 -9.84
CA ILE A 21 4.71 -18.79 -10.17
C ILE A 21 3.48 -19.69 -10.30
N ALA A 22 3.56 -20.81 -11.02
CA ALA A 22 2.45 -21.74 -11.14
C ALA A 22 2.01 -22.31 -9.78
N LYS A 23 2.97 -22.59 -8.87
CA LYS A 23 2.68 -23.05 -7.52
C LYS A 23 1.98 -21.96 -6.69
N LEU A 24 2.43 -20.70 -6.79
CA LEU A 24 1.81 -19.55 -6.11
C LEU A 24 0.37 -19.36 -6.59
N LYS A 25 0.13 -19.36 -7.92
CA LYS A 25 -1.23 -19.32 -8.51
C LYS A 25 -2.13 -20.41 -7.95
N ALA A 26 -1.62 -21.64 -7.86
CA ALA A 26 -2.39 -22.75 -7.32
C ALA A 26 -2.65 -22.62 -5.81
N MET A 27 -1.71 -22.05 -5.04
CA MET A 27 -1.89 -21.76 -3.62
C MET A 27 -2.94 -20.67 -3.41
N ALA A 28 -2.82 -19.54 -4.12
CA ALA A 28 -3.73 -18.42 -4.06
C ALA A 28 -5.17 -18.84 -4.38
N ARG A 29 -5.37 -19.56 -5.50
CA ARG A 29 -6.69 -20.09 -5.88
C ARG A 29 -7.28 -21.03 -4.83
N ARG A 30 -6.47 -21.94 -4.26
CA ARG A 30 -6.95 -22.84 -3.20
C ARG A 30 -7.34 -22.07 -1.94
N ALA A 31 -6.54 -21.10 -1.52
CA ALA A 31 -6.84 -20.26 -0.36
C ALA A 31 -8.13 -19.48 -0.57
N HIS A 32 -8.28 -18.83 -1.74
CA HIS A 32 -9.47 -18.05 -2.09
C HIS A 32 -10.74 -18.90 -2.13
N VAL A 33 -10.74 -20.06 -2.80
CA VAL A 33 -11.91 -20.95 -2.87
C VAL A 33 -12.27 -21.57 -1.51
N ALA A 34 -11.29 -21.68 -0.60
CA ALA A 34 -11.52 -22.21 0.75
C ALA A 34 -12.08 -21.16 1.73
N ARG A 35 -12.18 -19.88 1.32
CA ARG A 35 -12.75 -18.84 2.17
C ARG A 35 -14.23 -19.13 2.46
N VAL A 36 -14.68 -18.71 3.63
CA VAL A 36 -16.06 -18.88 4.11
C VAL A 36 -16.61 -17.53 4.58
N PRO A 37 -17.93 -17.32 4.53
CA PRO A 37 -18.51 -16.12 5.12
C PRO A 37 -18.26 -16.10 6.63
N TYR A 38 -18.10 -14.90 7.19
CA TYR A 38 -18.24 -14.76 8.64
C TYR A 38 -19.73 -14.70 8.96
N ASP A 39 -20.32 -15.86 9.28
CA ASP A 39 -21.74 -15.99 9.60
C ASP A 39 -22.17 -15.03 10.72
N ASP A 40 -23.28 -14.33 10.48
CA ASP A 40 -24.01 -13.59 11.52
C ASP A 40 -24.69 -14.59 12.45
N ASP A 41 -23.92 -15.07 13.43
CA ASP A 41 -24.38 -15.98 14.47
C ASP A 41 -24.90 -15.24 15.70
N GLU A 42 -25.11 -13.92 15.59
CA GLU A 42 -25.47 -13.04 16.70
C GLU A 42 -24.52 -13.16 17.92
N SER A 43 -23.26 -13.59 17.72
CA SER A 43 -22.27 -13.62 18.80
C SER A 43 -21.78 -12.22 19.15
N GLU A 44 -21.26 -12.04 20.37
CA GLU A 44 -20.57 -10.81 20.75
C GLU A 44 -19.36 -10.53 19.86
N GLN A 45 -18.67 -11.59 19.43
CA GLN A 45 -17.51 -11.52 18.53
C GLN A 45 -17.90 -11.01 17.14
N TYR A 46 -19.04 -11.45 16.58
CA TYR A 46 -19.55 -10.96 15.30
C TYR A 46 -20.03 -9.50 15.42
N ARG A 47 -20.79 -9.16 16.47
CA ARG A 47 -21.19 -7.75 16.72
C ARG A 47 -19.98 -6.82 16.86
N THR A 48 -18.92 -7.29 17.53
CA THR A 48 -17.67 -6.56 17.68
C THR A 48 -16.97 -6.35 16.34
N PHE A 49 -16.88 -7.39 15.52
CA PHE A 49 -16.35 -7.31 14.16
C PHE A 49 -17.16 -6.35 13.28
N ARG A 50 -18.49 -6.49 13.25
CA ARG A 50 -19.39 -5.61 12.49
C ARG A 50 -19.22 -4.14 12.90
N ARG A 51 -19.12 -3.87 14.20
CA ARG A 51 -18.88 -2.51 14.73
C ARG A 51 -17.54 -1.96 14.27
N ALA A 52 -16.48 -2.76 14.30
CA ALA A 52 -15.16 -2.35 13.82
C ALA A 52 -15.20 -1.86 12.36
N ILE A 53 -15.83 -2.64 11.48
CA ILE A 53 -15.96 -2.26 10.08
C ILE A 53 -16.81 -0.99 9.94
N SER A 54 -17.93 -0.90 10.65
CA SER A 54 -18.75 0.32 10.66
C SER A 54 -17.95 1.55 11.10
N ASN A 55 -17.09 1.42 12.12
CA ASN A 55 -16.27 2.52 12.62
C ASN A 55 -15.21 2.93 11.58
N VAL A 56 -14.53 1.97 10.94
CA VAL A 56 -13.59 2.26 9.84
C VAL A 56 -14.29 2.98 8.69
N LEU A 57 -15.41 2.44 8.22
CA LEU A 57 -16.16 3.00 7.09
C LEU A 57 -16.81 4.37 7.42
N SER A 58 -16.95 4.71 8.70
CA SER A 58 -17.42 6.03 9.12
C SER A 58 -16.37 7.14 8.98
N THR A 59 -15.10 6.79 8.75
CA THR A 59 -14.02 7.77 8.61
C THR A 59 -14.04 8.46 7.24
N GLU A 60 -13.67 9.73 7.20
CA GLU A 60 -13.48 10.48 5.95
C GLU A 60 -12.39 9.85 5.08
N LEU A 61 -11.35 9.26 5.69
CA LEU A 61 -10.30 8.55 4.97
C LEU A 61 -10.87 7.36 4.21
N ALA A 62 -11.63 6.48 4.87
CA ALA A 62 -12.24 5.32 4.20
C ALA A 62 -13.21 5.78 3.11
N LEU A 63 -14.05 6.79 3.39
CA LEU A 63 -14.98 7.35 2.42
C LEU A 63 -14.25 7.85 1.16
N SER A 64 -13.19 8.65 1.33
CA SER A 64 -12.38 9.18 0.23
C SER A 64 -11.65 8.07 -0.55
N THR A 65 -11.08 7.08 0.14
CA THR A 65 -10.39 5.95 -0.49
C THR A 65 -11.33 5.13 -1.37
N PHE A 66 -12.50 4.75 -0.87
CA PHE A 66 -13.48 4.00 -1.65
C PHE A 66 -14.10 4.84 -2.76
N ALA A 67 -14.34 6.14 -2.51
CA ALA A 67 -14.85 7.05 -3.52
C ALA A 67 -13.93 7.15 -4.73
N GLN A 68 -12.62 7.18 -4.54
CA GLN A 68 -11.66 7.15 -5.66
C GLN A 68 -11.78 5.86 -6.48
N ILE A 69 -11.95 4.69 -5.85
CA ILE A 69 -12.17 3.42 -6.57
C ILE A 69 -13.45 3.48 -7.40
N VAL A 70 -14.52 4.07 -6.85
CA VAL A 70 -15.81 4.24 -7.53
C VAL A 70 -15.71 5.21 -8.71
N ASP A 71 -15.01 6.31 -8.52
CA ASP A 71 -14.70 7.28 -9.58
C ASP A 71 -13.97 6.57 -10.73
N GLY A 72 -12.96 5.78 -10.39
CA GLY A 72 -12.17 4.99 -11.33
C GLY A 72 -10.72 5.44 -11.43
N LEU A 73 -10.41 6.65 -10.97
CA LEU A 73 -9.06 7.19 -10.89
C LEU A 73 -8.77 7.72 -9.48
N PRO A 74 -7.53 7.58 -8.98
CA PRO A 74 -7.12 8.33 -7.80
C PRO A 74 -7.04 9.82 -8.12
N THR A 75 -7.21 10.67 -7.12
CA THR A 75 -6.88 12.09 -7.27
C THR A 75 -5.37 12.26 -7.45
N ALA A 76 -4.94 13.34 -8.11
CA ALA A 76 -3.55 13.60 -8.44
C ALA A 76 -2.65 13.55 -7.18
N ASP A 77 -3.06 14.22 -6.11
CA ASP A 77 -2.34 14.26 -4.84
C ASP A 77 -2.10 12.85 -4.28
N ILE A 78 -3.11 11.99 -4.29
CA ILE A 78 -3.01 10.60 -3.84
C ILE A 78 -2.17 9.74 -4.78
N ALA A 79 -2.29 9.95 -6.09
CA ALA A 79 -1.50 9.23 -7.09
C ALA A 79 0.01 9.49 -6.94
N PHE A 80 0.39 10.75 -6.67
CA PHE A 80 1.77 11.22 -6.50
C PHE A 80 2.31 11.07 -5.05
N ASP A 81 1.45 10.92 -4.05
CA ASP A 81 1.84 10.66 -2.65
C ASP A 81 2.33 9.22 -2.42
N ARG A 82 2.56 8.42 -3.46
CA ARG A 82 3.12 7.07 -3.33
C ARG A 82 4.65 7.09 -3.46
N ARG A 83 5.34 6.35 -2.59
CA ARG A 83 6.81 6.32 -2.51
C ARG A 83 7.50 5.94 -3.82
N PHE A 84 6.89 5.02 -4.57
CA PHE A 84 7.32 4.63 -5.91
C PHE A 84 6.13 4.72 -6.87
N HIS A 85 5.58 5.93 -7.04
CA HIS A 85 4.39 6.13 -7.86
C HIS A 85 4.55 5.71 -9.32
N GLY A 86 5.78 5.71 -9.86
CA GLY A 86 6.05 5.28 -11.24
C GLY A 86 5.50 6.23 -12.32
N LEU A 87 4.89 7.34 -11.91
CA LEU A 87 4.32 8.37 -12.77
C LEU A 87 5.38 9.40 -13.16
N ASP A 88 5.32 9.86 -14.41
CA ASP A 88 6.04 11.05 -14.84
C ASP A 88 5.23 12.33 -14.56
N ASN A 89 5.87 13.49 -14.74
CA ASN A 89 5.23 14.77 -14.47
C ASN A 89 4.20 15.17 -15.55
N ASP A 90 4.18 14.49 -16.69
CA ASP A 90 3.24 14.75 -17.79
C ASP A 90 2.10 13.71 -17.79
N HIS A 91 1.95 12.96 -16.69
CA HIS A 91 0.95 11.91 -16.59
C HIS A 91 -0.44 12.54 -16.50
N PRO A 92 -1.42 12.11 -17.31
CA PRO A 92 -2.75 12.75 -17.37
C PRO A 92 -3.59 12.63 -16.09
N VAL A 93 -3.10 11.92 -15.08
CA VAL A 93 -3.72 11.88 -13.75
C VAL A 93 -3.50 13.18 -12.99
N ASP A 94 -2.50 13.98 -13.38
CA ASP A 94 -2.23 15.30 -12.80
C ASP A 94 -3.42 16.26 -12.99
N GLU A 95 -4.23 16.05 -14.03
CA GLU A 95 -5.46 16.82 -14.28
C GLU A 95 -6.64 16.39 -13.40
N HIS A 96 -6.54 15.27 -12.67
CA HIS A 96 -7.61 14.72 -11.83
C HIS A 96 -7.48 15.21 -10.38
N GLU A 97 -7.73 16.50 -10.16
CA GLU A 97 -7.55 17.14 -8.85
C GLU A 97 -8.68 16.83 -7.84
N GLU A 98 -9.90 16.61 -8.33
CA GLU A 98 -11.10 16.40 -7.53
C GLU A 98 -11.91 15.22 -8.06
N LEU A 99 -12.61 14.52 -7.16
CA LEU A 99 -13.55 13.45 -7.51
C LEU A 99 -14.69 13.98 -8.39
N CYS A 100 -15.16 13.15 -9.32
CA CYS A 100 -16.28 13.53 -10.18
C CYS A 100 -17.59 13.74 -9.40
N PRO A 101 -18.51 14.58 -9.93
CA PRO A 101 -19.79 14.86 -9.26
C PRO A 101 -20.60 13.59 -8.98
N GLY A 102 -21.14 13.48 -7.75
CA GLY A 102 -22.03 12.37 -7.34
C GLY A 102 -21.31 11.13 -6.79
N VAL A 103 -19.99 11.02 -6.95
CA VAL A 103 -19.19 9.88 -6.45
C VAL A 103 -19.29 9.76 -4.93
N MET A 104 -19.17 10.89 -4.22
CA MET A 104 -19.19 10.91 -2.75
C MET A 104 -20.57 10.49 -2.22
N GLU A 105 -21.65 10.97 -2.83
CA GLU A 105 -23.03 10.63 -2.46
C GLU A 105 -23.27 9.13 -2.65
N TRP A 106 -22.87 8.59 -3.81
CA TRP A 106 -23.03 7.17 -4.10
C TRP A 106 -22.20 6.28 -3.16
N THR A 107 -20.97 6.70 -2.84
CA THR A 107 -20.12 5.96 -1.90
C THR A 107 -20.70 5.96 -0.48
N ARG A 108 -21.33 7.06 -0.04
CA ARG A 108 -22.09 7.09 1.23
C ARG A 108 -23.29 6.14 1.19
N GLU A 109 -24.03 6.08 0.09
CA GLU A 109 -25.15 5.14 -0.05
C GLU A 109 -24.69 3.68 0.05
N ILE A 110 -23.56 3.33 -0.57
CA ILE A 110 -22.96 2.00 -0.42
C ILE A 110 -22.58 1.73 1.03
N ARG A 111 -21.88 2.67 1.66
CA ARG A 111 -21.48 2.54 3.06
C ARG A 111 -22.69 2.27 3.95
N ASP A 112 -23.77 3.03 3.77
CA ASP A 112 -24.96 2.94 4.61
C ASP A 112 -25.74 1.63 4.40
N GLN A 113 -25.61 1.02 3.21
CA GLN A 113 -26.22 -0.27 2.86
C GLN A 113 -25.28 -1.47 3.09
N PHE A 114 -24.02 -1.22 3.43
CA PHE A 114 -22.99 -2.25 3.52
C PHE A 114 -23.33 -3.29 4.60
N ASN A 115 -23.28 -4.56 4.22
CA ASN A 115 -23.45 -5.68 5.13
C ASN A 115 -22.20 -6.57 5.11
N PRO A 116 -21.47 -6.71 6.25
CA PRO A 116 -20.27 -7.54 6.33
C PRO A 116 -20.49 -9.02 5.98
N SER A 117 -21.73 -9.52 5.94
CA SER A 117 -22.03 -10.92 5.56
C SER A 117 -21.63 -11.28 4.12
N ILE A 118 -21.36 -10.29 3.26
CA ILE A 118 -20.89 -10.51 1.89
C ILE A 118 -19.39 -10.87 1.83
N LEU A 119 -18.66 -10.62 2.92
CA LEU A 119 -17.21 -10.81 2.98
C LEU A 119 -16.83 -12.27 3.28
N MET A 120 -15.71 -12.71 2.71
CA MET A 120 -15.23 -14.09 2.76
C MET A 120 -13.83 -14.15 3.39
N PHE A 121 -13.64 -14.97 4.41
CA PHE A 121 -12.39 -15.03 5.18
C PHE A 121 -11.79 -16.43 5.21
N ASP A 122 -10.48 -16.50 5.48
CA ASP A 122 -9.83 -17.77 5.84
C ASP A 122 -10.50 -18.35 7.11
N PRO A 123 -11.03 -19.58 7.06
CA PRO A 123 -11.61 -20.24 8.23
C PRO A 123 -10.66 -20.28 9.44
N THR A 124 -9.35 -20.35 9.18
CA THR A 124 -8.31 -20.36 10.22
C THR A 124 -8.24 -19.02 10.95
N LEU A 125 -8.37 -17.90 10.22
CA LEU A 125 -8.41 -16.55 10.78
C LEU A 125 -9.66 -16.35 11.66
N ILE A 126 -10.85 -16.68 11.15
CA ILE A 126 -12.10 -16.60 11.93
C ILE A 126 -11.97 -17.41 13.23
N LYS A 127 -11.47 -18.65 13.12
CA LYS A 127 -11.28 -19.54 14.27
C LYS A 127 -10.25 -19.01 15.26
N ALA A 128 -9.18 -18.40 14.77
CA ALA A 128 -8.14 -17.80 15.61
C ALA A 128 -8.69 -16.59 16.39
N TYR A 129 -9.41 -15.69 15.71
CA TYR A 129 -10.08 -14.55 16.33
C TYR A 129 -11.09 -14.99 17.40
N ARG A 130 -12.00 -15.93 17.07
CA ARG A 130 -13.01 -16.44 18.01
C ARG A 130 -12.43 -17.12 19.25
N ARG A 131 -11.24 -17.71 19.15
CA ARG A 131 -10.56 -18.38 20.27
C ARG A 131 -9.67 -17.45 21.08
N ALA A 132 -9.35 -16.28 20.55
CA ALA A 132 -8.50 -15.32 21.24
C ALA A 132 -9.26 -14.69 22.41
N ILE A 133 -8.58 -14.53 23.54
CA ILE A 133 -9.15 -13.89 24.73
C ILE A 133 -9.28 -12.39 24.44
N PRO A 134 -10.47 -11.76 24.58
CA PRO A 134 -10.64 -10.33 24.36
C PRO A 134 -9.59 -9.50 25.12
N GLY A 135 -9.02 -8.49 24.44
CA GLY A 135 -7.95 -7.64 24.99
C GLY A 135 -6.56 -8.27 25.02
N SER A 136 -6.41 -9.58 24.79
CA SER A 136 -5.10 -10.21 24.64
C SER A 136 -4.38 -9.73 23.37
N ARG A 137 -3.06 -9.83 23.35
CA ARG A 137 -2.23 -9.47 22.19
C ARG A 137 -2.61 -10.26 20.93
N VAL A 138 -2.86 -11.56 21.08
CA VAL A 138 -3.36 -12.41 19.99
C VAL A 138 -4.72 -11.93 19.48
N PHE A 139 -5.63 -11.54 20.37
CA PHE A 139 -6.92 -10.98 19.97
C PHE A 139 -6.73 -9.71 19.14
N LYS A 140 -5.91 -8.76 19.63
CA LYS A 140 -5.65 -7.49 18.94
C LYS A 140 -5.17 -7.73 17.51
N VAL A 141 -4.12 -8.54 17.34
CA VAL A 141 -3.57 -8.84 16.00
C VAL A 141 -4.60 -9.52 15.08
N ARG A 142 -5.34 -10.54 15.56
CA ARG A 142 -6.34 -11.23 14.73
C ARG A 142 -7.55 -10.37 14.41
N PHE A 143 -7.88 -9.45 15.31
CA PHE A 143 -8.97 -8.51 15.11
C PHE A 143 -8.60 -7.48 14.05
N LEU A 144 -7.39 -6.90 14.12
CA LEU A 144 -6.91 -5.98 13.10
C LEU A 144 -6.78 -6.67 11.73
N GLU A 145 -6.22 -7.89 11.68
CA GLU A 145 -6.15 -8.69 10.44
C GLU A 145 -7.53 -8.91 9.80
N LEU A 146 -8.58 -9.17 10.59
CA LEU A 146 -9.95 -9.26 10.06
C LEU A 146 -10.47 -7.94 9.48
N VAL A 147 -10.13 -6.82 10.12
CA VAL A 147 -10.53 -5.49 9.66
C VAL A 147 -9.80 -5.13 8.35
N ALA A 148 -8.49 -5.34 8.30
CA ALA A 148 -7.67 -5.13 7.11
C ALA A 148 -8.17 -5.95 5.91
N VAL A 149 -8.40 -7.26 6.10
CA VAL A 149 -8.97 -8.16 5.07
C VAL A 149 -10.36 -7.71 4.61
N SER A 150 -11.14 -7.06 5.47
CA SER A 150 -12.46 -6.51 5.11
C SER A 150 -12.35 -5.27 4.23
N VAL A 151 -11.41 -4.37 4.55
CA VAL A 151 -11.11 -3.18 3.74
C VAL A 151 -10.61 -3.58 2.35
N HIS A 152 -9.66 -4.53 2.29
CA HIS A 152 -9.15 -5.09 1.03
C HIS A 152 -10.29 -5.65 0.17
N GLN A 153 -11.13 -6.52 0.74
CA GLN A 153 -12.23 -7.13 0.00
C GLN A 153 -13.27 -6.11 -0.47
N LEU A 154 -13.59 -5.11 0.36
CA LEU A 154 -14.52 -4.06 -0.06
C LEU A 154 -13.96 -3.27 -1.25
N ALA A 155 -12.68 -2.91 -1.22
CA ALA A 155 -12.01 -2.26 -2.35
C ALA A 155 -12.03 -3.13 -3.61
N ALA A 156 -11.67 -4.42 -3.49
CA ALA A 156 -11.71 -5.37 -4.61
C ALA A 156 -13.13 -5.53 -5.18
N LEU A 157 -14.15 -5.62 -4.32
CA LEU A 157 -15.55 -5.70 -4.73
C LEU A 157 -15.98 -4.44 -5.50
N LEU A 158 -15.68 -3.25 -4.98
CA LEU A 158 -16.01 -1.97 -5.64
C LEU A 158 -15.30 -1.84 -6.99
N PHE A 159 -14.02 -2.21 -7.04
CA PHE A 159 -13.24 -2.22 -8.27
C PHE A 159 -13.87 -3.15 -9.32
N ASN A 160 -14.26 -4.36 -8.93
CA ASN A 160 -14.89 -5.35 -9.82
C ASN A 160 -16.31 -4.99 -10.25
N LEU A 161 -17.03 -4.14 -9.50
CA LEU A 161 -18.31 -3.60 -9.97
C LEU A 161 -18.14 -2.73 -11.22
N GLY A 162 -16.97 -2.13 -11.42
CA GLY A 162 -16.61 -1.40 -12.63
C GLY A 162 -17.56 -0.25 -12.96
N VAL A 163 -18.07 0.45 -11.94
CA VAL A 163 -19.06 1.53 -12.11
C VAL A 163 -18.45 2.73 -12.84
N TYR A 164 -17.17 3.03 -12.57
CA TYR A 164 -16.37 4.09 -13.20
C TYR A 164 -17.18 5.38 -13.43
N MET A 165 -17.48 6.07 -12.33
CA MET A 165 -18.25 7.31 -12.35
C MET A 165 -17.47 8.52 -12.88
N HIS A 166 -16.19 8.34 -13.24
CA HIS A 166 -15.36 9.34 -13.89
C HIS A 166 -16.07 9.98 -15.08
N THR A 167 -15.99 11.31 -15.18
CA THR A 167 -16.74 12.09 -16.19
C THR A 167 -16.33 11.72 -17.63
N GLY A 168 -15.07 11.32 -17.82
CA GLY A 168 -14.57 10.82 -19.11
C GLY A 168 -15.02 9.39 -19.45
N GLY A 169 -15.67 8.70 -18.51
CA GLY A 169 -16.09 7.32 -18.63
C GLY A 169 -14.93 6.31 -18.66
N PRO A 170 -15.22 5.01 -18.86
CA PRO A 170 -14.22 3.95 -18.80
C PRO A 170 -13.08 4.08 -19.81
N GLU A 171 -13.34 4.65 -20.99
CA GLU A 171 -12.31 4.87 -22.02
C GLU A 171 -11.27 5.89 -21.57
N ASP A 172 -11.68 6.93 -20.84
CA ASP A 172 -10.74 7.92 -20.30
C ASP A 172 -9.96 7.37 -19.11
N VAL A 173 -10.60 6.57 -18.26
CA VAL A 173 -9.91 5.83 -17.17
C VAL A 173 -8.83 4.91 -17.76
N GLU A 174 -9.14 4.17 -18.83
CA GLU A 174 -8.17 3.32 -19.52
C GLU A 174 -7.05 4.15 -20.14
N ARG A 175 -7.36 5.26 -20.82
CA ARG A 175 -6.36 6.18 -21.40
C ARG A 175 -5.40 6.71 -20.35
N VAL A 176 -5.91 7.10 -19.19
CA VAL A 176 -5.11 7.64 -18.07
C VAL A 176 -4.26 6.53 -17.44
N THR A 177 -4.84 5.36 -17.19
CA THR A 177 -4.14 4.23 -16.55
C THR A 177 -3.05 3.64 -17.45
N GLN A 178 -3.33 3.52 -18.76
CA GLN A 178 -2.41 2.94 -19.75
C GLN A 178 -1.48 3.98 -20.39
N TYR A 179 -1.39 5.18 -19.80
CA TYR A 179 -0.52 6.22 -20.29
C TYR A 179 0.95 5.76 -20.30
N GLN A 180 1.61 6.02 -21.42
CA GLN A 180 3.03 5.75 -21.60
C GLN A 180 3.72 7.06 -21.94
N GLY A 181 4.49 7.58 -20.98
CA GLY A 181 5.31 8.75 -21.19
C GLY A 181 6.40 8.52 -22.24
N PRO A 182 7.03 9.60 -22.72
CA PRO A 182 8.19 9.48 -23.60
C PRO A 182 9.33 8.70 -22.90
N PRO A 183 10.18 7.98 -23.64
CA PRO A 183 11.34 7.31 -23.06
C PRO A 183 12.24 8.32 -22.32
N LEU A 184 12.69 7.97 -21.12
CA LEU A 184 13.56 8.82 -20.30
C LEU A 184 14.87 9.22 -21.03
N ALA A 185 15.34 8.40 -21.97
CA ALA A 185 16.40 8.74 -22.93
C ALA A 185 16.34 7.82 -24.17
N PRO A 186 16.99 8.20 -25.29
CA PRO A 186 17.11 7.34 -26.46
C PRO A 186 17.71 5.96 -26.11
N GLY A 187 16.97 4.88 -26.34
CA GLY A 187 17.39 3.51 -26.06
C GLY A 187 17.10 3.00 -24.65
N LEU A 188 16.49 3.80 -23.76
CA LEU A 188 15.91 3.31 -22.51
C LEU A 188 14.49 2.78 -22.76
N ALA A 189 14.09 1.79 -21.96
CA ALA A 189 12.73 1.25 -22.00
C ALA A 189 11.71 2.30 -21.55
N VAL A 190 10.54 2.28 -22.19
CA VAL A 190 9.35 3.03 -21.74
C VAL A 190 8.87 2.40 -20.44
N CYS A 191 8.46 3.21 -19.46
CA CYS A 191 7.82 2.71 -18.25
C CYS A 191 6.54 1.97 -18.66
N ILE A 192 6.44 0.71 -18.27
CA ILE A 192 5.23 -0.08 -18.52
C ILE A 192 4.18 0.39 -17.51
N PRO A 193 2.98 0.79 -17.97
CA PRO A 193 1.91 1.20 -17.07
C PRO A 193 1.49 0.02 -16.19
N GLU A 194 1.14 0.33 -14.96
CA GLU A 194 0.60 -0.65 -14.04
C GLU A 194 -0.82 -1.06 -14.44
N VAL A 195 -1.28 -2.22 -13.97
CA VAL A 195 -2.64 -2.73 -14.28
C VAL A 195 -3.76 -1.83 -13.73
N THR A 196 -3.44 -1.02 -12.72
CA THR A 196 -4.30 0.02 -12.15
C THR A 196 -3.45 1.09 -11.47
N LEU A 197 -3.95 2.32 -11.37
CA LEU A 197 -3.31 3.38 -10.57
C LEU A 197 -3.56 3.22 -9.06
N PHE A 198 -4.55 2.41 -8.66
CA PHE A 198 -4.78 2.01 -7.26
C PHE A 198 -3.81 0.89 -6.87
N ASN A 199 -2.51 1.21 -6.79
CA ASN A 199 -1.52 0.18 -6.52
C ASN A 199 -0.57 0.52 -5.38
N HIS A 200 -0.22 -0.51 -4.61
CA HIS A 200 0.84 -0.50 -3.62
C HIS A 200 2.13 -1.04 -4.26
N HIS A 201 3.24 -0.32 -4.13
CA HIS A 201 4.51 -0.63 -4.78
C HIS A 201 5.11 -2.03 -4.50
N GLY A 202 4.70 -2.65 -3.39
CA GLY A 202 5.05 -4.02 -3.01
C GLY A 202 4.14 -5.13 -3.55
N TYR A 203 2.90 -4.82 -3.97
CA TYR A 203 1.88 -5.84 -4.25
C TYR A 203 1.30 -5.67 -5.66
N LEU A 204 2.14 -5.92 -6.67
CA LEU A 204 1.81 -5.70 -8.09
C LEU A 204 1.62 -7.00 -8.88
N ASP A 205 1.65 -8.17 -8.23
CA ASP A 205 1.60 -9.47 -8.91
C ASP A 205 0.16 -9.91 -9.25
N ASP A 206 -0.58 -9.07 -9.97
CA ASP A 206 -1.98 -9.30 -10.36
C ASP A 206 -2.19 -10.67 -11.03
N ASP A 207 -1.23 -11.14 -11.83
CA ASP A 207 -1.35 -12.42 -12.52
C ASP A 207 -1.34 -13.64 -11.59
N ILE A 208 -0.87 -13.52 -10.34
CA ILE A 208 -0.95 -14.58 -9.32
C ILE A 208 -2.14 -14.41 -8.37
N TYR A 209 -2.72 -13.21 -8.31
CA TYR A 209 -3.81 -12.91 -7.40
C TYR A 209 -5.13 -13.56 -7.87
N PRO A 210 -5.94 -14.08 -6.94
CA PRO A 210 -7.22 -14.71 -7.30
C PRO A 210 -8.18 -13.77 -8.04
N GLU A 211 -8.20 -12.48 -7.69
CA GLU A 211 -9.07 -11.45 -8.26
C GLU A 211 -8.31 -10.45 -9.15
N GLY A 212 -7.05 -10.76 -9.50
CA GLY A 212 -6.27 -9.96 -10.47
C GLY A 212 -6.03 -8.52 -10.00
N ALA A 213 -6.31 -7.56 -10.88
CA ALA A 213 -6.15 -6.13 -10.60
C ALA A 213 -7.02 -5.64 -9.43
N ALA A 214 -8.14 -6.31 -9.13
CA ALA A 214 -8.97 -5.95 -7.98
C ALA A 214 -8.25 -6.22 -6.64
N ASP A 215 -7.43 -7.27 -6.56
CA ASP A 215 -6.59 -7.52 -5.39
C ASP A 215 -5.49 -6.46 -5.27
N VAL A 216 -4.95 -5.93 -6.37
CA VAL A 216 -3.98 -4.81 -6.36
C VAL A 216 -4.63 -3.55 -5.75
N ALA A 217 -5.86 -3.22 -6.18
CA ALA A 217 -6.65 -2.14 -5.59
C ALA A 217 -6.99 -2.40 -4.11
N GLY A 218 -7.23 -3.66 -3.75
CA GLY A 218 -7.42 -4.10 -2.37
C GLY A 218 -6.23 -3.77 -1.47
N TYR A 219 -5.01 -4.15 -1.89
CA TYR A 219 -3.79 -3.83 -1.14
C TYR A 219 -3.55 -2.32 -1.05
N TRP A 220 -3.85 -1.57 -2.11
CA TRP A 220 -3.74 -0.11 -2.07
C TRP A 220 -4.67 0.52 -1.03
N ALA A 221 -5.92 0.05 -0.93
CA ALA A 221 -6.89 0.56 0.03
C ALA A 221 -6.59 0.13 1.48
N GLU A 222 -6.02 -1.07 1.66
CA GLU A 222 -5.61 -1.57 2.98
C GLU A 222 -4.39 -0.83 3.54
N ASP A 223 -3.47 -0.37 2.66
CA ASP A 223 -2.13 0.13 3.00
C ASP A 223 -1.42 -0.81 4.01
N PRO A 224 -0.96 -1.98 3.50
CA PRO A 224 -1.20 -3.29 4.08
C PRO A 224 -0.75 -3.48 5.52
N GLU A 225 -1.60 -4.23 6.23
CA GLU A 225 -1.38 -4.71 7.59
C GLU A 225 -1.13 -6.23 7.56
N GLU A 226 0.04 -6.63 8.04
CA GLU A 226 0.51 -8.01 8.01
C GLU A 226 0.76 -8.62 9.39
N ARG A 227 0.70 -9.94 9.45
CA ARG A 227 1.02 -10.73 10.64
C ARG A 227 2.41 -11.36 10.55
N ALA A 228 3.03 -11.61 11.70
CA ALA A 228 4.17 -12.53 11.79
C ALA A 228 3.70 -13.97 12.10
N PRO A 229 4.46 -15.01 11.74
CA PRO A 229 4.00 -16.41 11.76
C PRO A 229 3.92 -17.03 13.16
N ILE A 230 4.49 -16.41 14.20
CA ILE A 230 4.58 -16.95 15.56
C ILE A 230 4.50 -15.81 16.59
N ASP A 231 3.49 -15.84 17.47
CA ASP A 231 3.23 -14.89 18.59
C ASP A 231 3.75 -13.46 18.31
N PRO A 232 3.23 -12.79 17.26
CA PRO A 232 3.70 -11.47 16.88
C PRO A 232 3.56 -10.53 18.08
N PRO A 233 4.58 -9.71 18.40
CA PRO A 233 4.43 -8.67 19.40
C PRO A 233 3.28 -7.76 18.98
N ASN A 234 3.37 -7.15 17.80
CA ASN A 234 2.29 -6.35 17.24
C ASN A 234 2.15 -6.63 15.74
N ALA A 235 1.08 -6.12 15.14
CA ALA A 235 0.91 -6.07 13.70
C ALA A 235 2.06 -5.35 13.01
N TRP A 236 2.28 -5.69 11.75
CA TRP A 236 3.30 -5.10 10.88
C TRP A 236 2.62 -4.32 9.78
N PHE A 237 3.16 -3.16 9.43
CA PHE A 237 2.60 -2.31 8.39
C PHE A 237 3.64 -2.10 7.28
N ASN A 238 3.15 -1.96 6.05
CA ASN A 238 3.94 -1.50 4.92
C ASN A 238 3.18 -0.38 4.22
N SER A 239 3.55 0.86 4.51
CA SER A 239 2.86 2.02 3.96
C SER A 239 3.41 2.37 2.58
N SER A 240 2.51 2.56 1.63
CA SER A 240 2.81 3.02 0.26
C SER A 240 3.25 4.49 0.20
N ARG A 241 3.07 5.24 1.27
CA ARG A 241 3.15 6.71 1.33
C ARG A 241 4.56 7.26 1.11
N ARG A 242 4.63 8.39 0.41
CA ARG A 242 5.84 9.16 0.17
C ARG A 242 6.38 9.67 1.50
N MET A 243 7.70 9.75 1.63
CA MET A 243 8.38 10.22 2.84
C MET A 243 8.08 9.42 4.14
N VAL A 244 7.52 8.21 4.05
CA VAL A 244 7.39 7.26 5.17
C VAL A 244 8.55 6.26 5.11
N THR A 245 8.35 4.94 5.10
CA THR A 245 9.42 3.97 4.88
C THR A 245 8.98 2.93 3.86
N ASN A 246 9.91 2.41 3.06
CA ASN A 246 9.63 1.26 2.17
C ASN A 246 9.80 -0.10 2.87
N ARG A 247 10.19 -0.12 4.15
CA ARG A 247 10.38 -1.33 4.93
C ARG A 247 9.11 -1.64 5.71
N TYR A 248 8.89 -2.92 6.00
CA TYR A 248 7.90 -3.27 7.01
C TYR A 248 8.34 -2.71 8.35
N TYR A 249 7.40 -2.16 9.09
CA TYR A 249 7.62 -1.68 10.43
C TYR A 249 6.62 -2.28 11.40
N GLN A 250 7.10 -2.68 12.56
CA GLN A 250 6.22 -3.17 13.61
C GLN A 250 5.47 -1.99 14.24
N LEU A 251 4.16 -2.15 14.45
CA LEU A 251 3.38 -1.16 15.20
C LEU A 251 3.88 -1.02 16.63
N LEU A 252 3.81 0.21 17.14
CA LEU A 252 4.03 0.49 18.55
C LEU A 252 2.82 0.03 19.36
N ASP A 253 3.03 -0.42 20.60
CA ASP A 253 1.95 -0.93 21.45
C ASP A 253 0.80 0.09 21.56
N HIS A 254 1.11 1.37 21.78
CA HIS A 254 0.08 2.41 21.92
C HIS A 254 -0.68 2.71 20.62
N LEU A 255 -0.06 2.54 19.45
CA LEU A 255 -0.74 2.72 18.16
C LEU A 255 -1.69 1.56 17.91
N GLN A 256 -1.24 0.32 18.15
CA GLN A 256 -2.08 -0.86 18.06
C GLN A 256 -3.27 -0.78 19.03
N ASP A 257 -3.03 -0.34 20.25
CA ASP A 257 -4.07 -0.16 21.26
C ASP A 257 -5.06 0.93 20.85
N ALA A 258 -4.59 2.07 20.34
CA ALA A 258 -5.47 3.12 19.84
C ALA A 258 -6.35 2.65 18.66
N MET A 259 -5.81 1.85 17.75
CA MET A 259 -6.58 1.23 16.66
C MET A 259 -7.68 0.31 17.21
N VAL A 260 -7.32 -0.60 18.11
CA VAL A 260 -8.29 -1.53 18.71
C VAL A 260 -9.36 -0.76 19.49
N ASP A 261 -8.98 0.25 20.29
CA ASP A 261 -9.91 1.07 21.05
C ASP A 261 -10.88 1.82 20.12
N PHE A 262 -10.40 2.38 19.02
CA PHE A 262 -11.24 3.02 18.00
C PHE A 262 -12.19 2.03 17.33
N PHE A 263 -11.73 0.82 16.98
CA PHE A 263 -12.56 -0.22 16.38
C PHE A 263 -13.61 -0.79 17.34
N LEU A 264 -13.34 -0.77 18.64
CA LEU A 264 -14.26 -1.23 19.67
C LEU A 264 -15.23 -0.13 20.15
N ALA A 265 -14.97 1.14 19.83
CA ALA A 265 -15.74 2.28 20.32
C ALA A 265 -17.24 2.18 19.95
N GLU A 266 -18.11 2.37 20.94
CA GLU A 266 -19.56 2.47 20.72
C GLU A 266 -19.94 3.78 20.03
N ASP A 267 -19.19 4.85 20.32
CA ASP A 267 -19.33 6.16 19.70
C ASP A 267 -17.94 6.58 19.14
N PRO A 268 -17.64 6.29 17.85
CA PRO A 268 -16.35 6.60 17.27
C PRO A 268 -16.06 8.11 17.21
N ALA A 269 -17.08 8.98 17.32
CA ALA A 269 -16.88 10.43 17.34
C ALA A 269 -16.25 10.93 18.65
N ARG A 270 -16.24 10.11 19.71
CA ARG A 270 -15.63 10.43 21.01
C ARG A 270 -14.22 9.89 21.18
N VAL A 271 -13.77 9.05 20.25
CA VAL A 271 -12.43 8.44 20.28
C VAL A 271 -11.61 9.02 19.13
N PRO A 272 -10.39 9.52 19.38
CA PRO A 272 -9.53 10.00 18.30
C PRO A 272 -9.31 8.89 17.25
N CYS A 273 -9.55 9.21 15.98
CA CYS A 273 -9.27 8.29 14.89
C CYS A 273 -7.75 8.10 14.74
N PRO A 274 -7.21 6.88 14.80
CA PRO A 274 -5.78 6.61 14.66
C PRO A 274 -5.34 6.46 13.19
N LEU A 275 -6.27 6.51 12.24
CA LEU A 275 -5.99 6.33 10.82
C LEU A 275 -5.73 7.68 10.12
N PRO A 276 -4.80 7.75 9.14
CA PRO A 276 -3.91 6.68 8.71
C PRO A 276 -2.77 6.45 9.73
N VAL A 277 -2.37 5.18 9.91
CA VAL A 277 -1.18 4.85 10.70
C VAL A 277 0.03 4.89 9.80
N LEU A 278 0.96 5.81 10.11
CA LEU A 278 2.20 5.98 9.36
C LEU A 278 3.40 5.71 10.27
N GLY A 279 4.32 4.89 9.78
CA GLY A 279 5.56 4.59 10.48
C GLY A 279 6.48 5.81 10.50
N ASP A 280 7.07 6.11 11.65
CA ASP A 280 8.08 7.15 11.77
C ASP A 280 9.38 6.61 12.38
N LYS A 281 10.30 7.51 12.73
CA LYS A 281 11.58 7.18 13.35
C LYS A 281 11.46 6.43 14.70
N SER A 282 10.31 6.50 15.36
CA SER A 282 10.05 5.77 16.60
C SER A 282 9.72 4.29 16.35
N ASN A 283 9.26 3.93 15.15
CA ASN A 283 9.18 2.53 14.70
C ASN A 283 10.58 2.00 14.34
N GLY A 284 11.41 1.75 15.36
CA GLY A 284 12.79 1.29 15.18
C GLY A 284 12.94 -0.17 14.73
N VAL A 285 11.88 -0.99 14.91
CA VAL A 285 11.89 -2.40 14.49
C VAL A 285 11.36 -2.49 13.05
N ARG A 286 12.30 -2.67 12.11
CA ARG A 286 12.00 -2.69 10.67
C ARG A 286 12.64 -3.87 9.96
N VAL A 287 12.03 -4.25 8.84
CA VAL A 287 12.49 -5.36 8.01
C VAL A 287 12.31 -5.00 6.54
N ASP A 288 13.35 -5.24 5.74
CA ASP A 288 13.28 -5.05 4.30
C ASP A 288 12.18 -5.92 3.68
N PHE A 289 11.53 -5.42 2.63
CA PHE A 289 10.35 -6.04 2.01
C PHE A 289 10.53 -7.54 1.71
N TRP A 290 11.62 -7.90 1.02
CA TRP A 290 11.89 -9.29 0.66
C TRP A 290 12.28 -10.16 1.86
N ASP A 291 12.99 -9.61 2.84
CA ASP A 291 13.35 -10.33 4.06
C ASP A 291 12.11 -10.62 4.93
N ALA A 292 11.16 -9.68 4.97
CA ALA A 292 9.90 -9.80 5.67
C ALA A 292 9.13 -11.02 5.16
N ILE A 293 8.90 -11.08 3.84
CA ILE A 293 8.10 -12.14 3.22
C ILE A 293 8.86 -13.48 3.19
N LEU A 294 10.12 -13.49 2.72
CA LEU A 294 10.84 -14.74 2.41
C LEU A 294 11.50 -15.40 3.63
N HIS A 295 11.94 -14.59 4.61
CA HIS A 295 12.73 -15.08 5.73
C HIS A 295 12.01 -14.98 7.07
N ARG A 296 11.16 -13.97 7.25
CA ARG A 296 10.43 -13.76 8.50
C ARG A 296 8.95 -14.16 8.42
N PHE A 297 8.46 -14.46 7.22
CA PHE A 297 7.05 -14.75 6.91
C PHE A 297 6.10 -13.71 7.52
N ILE A 298 6.55 -12.45 7.52
CA ILE A 298 5.69 -11.29 7.73
C ILE A 298 5.00 -11.13 6.38
N CYS A 299 3.78 -11.67 6.34
CA CYS A 299 2.86 -11.65 5.21
C CYS A 299 1.47 -12.04 5.73
N ARG A 300 0.42 -11.51 5.09
CA ARG A 300 -0.96 -11.95 5.38
C ARG A 300 -1.20 -13.29 4.69
N ASP A 301 -0.88 -13.36 3.41
CA ASP A 301 -0.93 -14.56 2.58
C ASP A 301 0.47 -15.01 2.12
N PRO A 302 0.80 -16.31 2.14
CA PRO A 302 2.12 -16.80 1.73
C PRO A 302 2.38 -16.73 0.22
N TRP A 303 1.41 -16.25 -0.55
CA TRP A 303 1.44 -16.15 -2.01
C TRP A 303 1.39 -14.71 -2.52
N GLU A 304 1.49 -13.70 -1.64
CA GLU A 304 1.28 -12.28 -1.96
C GLU A 304 2.31 -11.67 -2.90
N CYS A 305 3.48 -12.28 -3.05
CA CYS A 305 4.49 -11.79 -3.97
C CYS A 305 5.20 -12.94 -4.69
N LYS A 306 5.58 -12.70 -5.95
CA LYS A 306 6.53 -13.54 -6.67
C LYS A 306 7.91 -13.43 -6.00
N PRO A 307 8.73 -14.48 -6.08
CA PRO A 307 10.12 -14.37 -5.68
C PRO A 307 10.83 -13.30 -6.53
N PRO A 308 11.69 -12.46 -5.93
CA PRO A 308 12.40 -11.44 -6.68
C PRO A 308 13.38 -12.08 -7.67
N SER A 309 13.57 -11.44 -8.82
CA SER A 309 14.62 -11.82 -9.75
C SER A 309 16.00 -11.51 -9.16
N GLU A 310 17.06 -12.16 -9.65
CA GLU A 310 18.44 -11.86 -9.22
C GLU A 310 18.80 -10.38 -9.44
N ALA A 311 18.40 -9.81 -10.58
CA ALA A 311 18.59 -8.39 -10.87
C ALA A 311 17.82 -7.49 -9.89
N THR A 312 16.61 -7.90 -9.47
CA THR A 312 15.82 -7.19 -8.46
C THR A 312 16.54 -7.20 -7.12
N VAL A 313 17.04 -8.35 -6.67
CA VAL A 313 17.80 -8.48 -5.42
C VAL A 313 19.06 -7.61 -5.46
N GLU A 314 19.81 -7.66 -6.56
CA GLU A 314 21.05 -6.87 -6.74
C GLU A 314 20.76 -5.36 -6.76
N PHE A 315 19.68 -4.92 -7.40
CA PHE A 315 19.23 -3.53 -7.41
C PHE A 315 18.91 -3.04 -5.99
N TRP A 316 18.13 -3.81 -5.22
CA TRP A 316 17.78 -3.44 -3.85
C TRP A 316 18.98 -3.43 -2.92
N ALA A 317 19.91 -4.38 -3.06
CA ALA A 317 21.13 -4.44 -2.25
C ALA A 317 22.08 -3.24 -2.48
N ARG A 318 22.00 -2.59 -3.64
CA ARG A 318 22.83 -1.43 -4.00
C ARG A 318 22.20 -0.08 -3.70
N ARG A 319 20.92 -0.04 -3.33
CA ARG A 319 20.22 1.23 -3.09
C ARG A 319 20.92 2.01 -1.96
N PRO A 320 21.11 3.33 -2.12
CA PRO A 320 21.53 4.18 -1.03
C PRO A 320 20.56 4.04 0.15
N GLN A 321 21.09 3.71 1.32
CA GLN A 321 20.33 3.60 2.54
C GLN A 321 20.28 4.97 3.22
N ASN A 322 19.09 5.37 3.69
CA ASN A 322 18.85 6.63 4.37
C ASN A 322 18.30 6.36 5.78
N GLU A 323 18.35 7.36 6.67
CA GLU A 323 17.86 7.20 8.05
C GLU A 323 16.34 7.08 8.15
N LEU A 324 15.63 7.56 7.13
CA LEU A 324 14.17 7.43 7.07
C LEU A 324 13.75 5.98 6.87
N ASP A 325 14.53 5.12 6.21
CA ASP A 325 14.29 3.68 6.06
C ASP A 325 15.08 2.83 7.07
N TYR A 326 16.31 3.25 7.40
CA TYR A 326 17.26 2.54 8.28
C TYR A 326 17.59 3.40 9.51
N PRO A 327 16.65 3.59 10.45
CA PRO A 327 16.86 4.41 11.64
C PRO A 327 18.02 3.89 12.51
N GLU A 328 18.35 2.59 12.44
CA GLU A 328 19.50 1.98 13.11
C GLU A 328 20.85 2.60 12.73
N HIS A 329 20.97 3.20 11.53
CA HIS A 329 22.19 3.88 11.12
C HIS A 329 22.50 5.11 11.98
N ARG A 330 21.47 5.80 12.48
CA ARG A 330 21.65 6.92 13.39
C ARG A 330 22.36 6.47 14.66
N ALA A 331 21.96 5.34 15.23
CA ALA A 331 22.60 4.78 16.42
C ALA A 331 24.08 4.41 16.17
N VAL A 332 24.42 3.93 14.96
CA VAL A 332 25.80 3.67 14.56
C VAL A 332 26.60 4.98 14.50
N LEU A 333 26.06 6.02 13.86
CA LEU A 333 26.70 7.33 13.79
C LEU A 333 26.90 7.95 15.17
N ASP A 334 25.88 7.88 16.04
CA ASP A 334 25.96 8.39 17.42
C ASP A 334 27.02 7.63 18.23
N ALA A 335 27.12 6.31 18.06
CA ALA A 335 28.16 5.50 18.69
C ALA A 335 29.57 5.83 18.18
N VAL A 336 29.72 6.11 16.88
CA VAL A 336 30.98 6.57 16.28
C VAL A 336 31.37 7.93 16.87
N THR A 337 30.46 8.88 16.90
CA THR A 337 30.69 10.22 17.47
C THR A 337 31.06 10.14 18.95
N ALA A 338 30.33 9.34 19.74
CA ALA A 338 30.62 9.15 21.16
C ALA A 338 32.00 8.53 21.40
N ARG A 339 32.48 7.67 20.48
CA ARG A 339 33.75 6.94 20.61
C ARG A 339 34.95 7.72 20.09
N PHE A 340 34.79 8.49 19.01
CA PHE A 340 35.90 9.10 18.28
C PHE A 340 35.85 10.64 18.24
N GLY A 341 34.80 11.26 18.80
CA GLY A 341 34.56 12.70 18.75
C GLY A 341 34.09 13.19 17.39
N ASP A 342 33.69 14.45 17.30
CA ASP A 342 33.14 15.10 16.09
C ASP A 342 34.15 15.25 14.92
N GLY A 343 35.38 14.74 15.07
CA GLY A 343 36.52 14.97 14.18
C GLY A 343 36.66 13.99 12.99
N LEU A 344 35.82 12.97 12.89
CA LEU A 344 35.73 12.11 11.69
C LEU A 344 34.77 12.75 10.67
N GLY A 345 35.13 13.96 10.22
CA GLY A 345 34.34 14.69 9.24
C GLY A 345 34.24 13.94 7.90
N MET A 346 33.01 13.60 7.50
CA MET A 346 32.62 13.93 6.13
C MET A 346 32.73 15.46 6.01
N SER A 347 33.40 15.92 4.96
CA SER A 347 33.76 17.33 4.75
C SER A 347 32.57 18.29 4.97
N PRO A 348 32.77 19.43 5.64
CA PRO A 348 31.76 20.48 5.76
C PRO A 348 31.61 21.21 4.41
N ASN A 349 30.89 20.60 3.47
CA ASN A 349 30.46 21.26 2.24
C ASN A 349 28.94 21.16 1.99
N GLU A 350 28.16 20.67 2.95
CA GLU A 350 26.70 20.57 2.83
C GLU A 350 25.92 21.36 3.90
N LYS A 351 26.59 22.19 4.70
CA LYS A 351 25.92 23.03 5.71
C LYS A 351 25.57 24.45 5.24
N GLU A 352 25.95 24.86 4.04
CA GLU A 352 25.49 26.12 3.44
C GLU A 352 25.18 25.92 1.95
N GLY A 353 23.98 25.38 1.68
CA GLY A 353 23.39 25.27 0.35
C GLY A 353 21.94 25.74 0.34
N GLY A 354 21.58 26.65 1.25
CA GLY A 354 20.35 27.43 1.15
C GLY A 354 20.55 28.54 0.12
N SER A 355 20.52 28.21 -1.17
CA SER A 355 20.38 29.24 -2.19
C SER A 355 18.96 29.82 -2.08
N HIS A 356 18.88 30.98 -1.43
CA HIS A 356 17.86 31.96 -1.76
C HIS A 356 17.85 32.12 -3.28
N VAL A 357 16.81 31.60 -3.94
CA VAL A 357 16.46 32.05 -5.27
C VAL A 357 15.83 33.43 -5.08
N GLU A 358 16.65 34.47 -5.12
CA GLU A 358 16.19 35.82 -5.41
C GLU A 358 15.55 35.79 -6.80
N VAL A 359 14.25 36.01 -6.84
CA VAL A 359 13.52 36.37 -8.06
C VAL A 359 14.01 37.76 -8.47
N PRO A 360 14.66 37.95 -9.63
CA PRO A 360 15.01 39.29 -10.07
C PRO A 360 13.74 40.01 -10.53
N SER A 361 13.34 41.02 -9.77
CA SER A 361 12.41 42.03 -10.25
C SER A 361 13.06 42.80 -11.40
N GLN A 362 12.72 42.48 -12.65
CA GLN A 362 12.95 43.42 -13.75
C GLN A 362 11.77 44.39 -13.83
N GLY A 363 11.88 45.47 -13.04
CA GLY A 363 11.16 46.71 -13.29
C GLY A 363 11.67 47.33 -14.59
N GLY A 364 10.74 47.73 -15.45
CA GLY A 364 11.04 48.25 -16.78
C GLY A 364 11.76 49.59 -16.81
N SER A 365 12.32 49.89 -17.97
CA SER A 365 12.50 51.27 -18.43
C SER A 365 11.97 51.40 -19.85
N LYS A 366 11.03 52.34 -20.00
CA LYS A 366 10.53 52.91 -21.26
C LYS A 366 11.67 53.35 -22.18
N LEU A 367 11.37 53.44 -23.48
CA LEU A 367 11.33 54.66 -24.34
C LEU A 367 11.49 54.26 -25.82
N PRO A 368 11.12 55.12 -26.81
CA PRO A 368 10.02 56.09 -26.88
C PRO A 368 9.13 55.82 -28.13
N GLY A 369 8.03 56.56 -28.24
CA GLY A 369 7.22 56.59 -29.46
C GLY A 369 7.85 57.44 -30.56
N ASN A 370 7.49 57.16 -31.81
CA ASN A 370 6.75 58.08 -32.69
C ASN A 370 6.51 57.44 -34.07
N GLU A 371 5.33 57.80 -34.60
CA GLU A 371 4.80 57.64 -35.97
C GLU A 371 4.22 56.28 -36.38
#